data_AF-A0A4Q6XWZ8-F1
#
_entry.id   AF-A0A4Q6XWZ8-F1
#
_cell.length_a   1.000
_cell.length_b   1.000
_cell.length_c   1.000
_cell.angle_alpha   90.00
_cell.angle_beta   90.00
_cell.angle_gamma   90.00
#
_symmetry.space_group_name_H-M   'P 1'
#
loop_
_entity.id
_entity.type
_entity.pdbx_description
1 polymer ?
#
loop_
_entity_poly.entity_id
_entity_poly.type
_entity_poly.pdbx_seq_one_letter_code
_entity_poly.pdbx_strand_id
1 'polypeptide(L)' 'MSGAVFPMWVFVAVAAAIAVAAFAVAQLQPGAGMVVAALGATAWTAYVAQRGMRMRARHD' A
#
# COMPACT_ATOMS: atom_id res chain seq x y z
N MET A 1 -21.72 -10.63 -8.37
CA MET A 1 -20.32 -10.82 -8.78
C MET A 1 -19.48 -9.71 -8.17
N SER A 2 -19.01 -9.90 -6.94
CA SER A 2 -18.11 -8.94 -6.28
C SER A 2 -16.78 -9.65 -6.12
N GLY A 3 -16.02 -9.76 -7.22
CA GLY A 3 -14.59 -10.06 -7.09
C GLY A 3 -14.04 -9.04 -6.11
N ALA A 4 -13.49 -9.48 -4.98
CA ALA A 4 -13.27 -8.64 -3.81
C ALA A 4 -12.18 -7.58 -4.06
N VAL A 5 -12.53 -6.54 -4.80
CA VAL A 5 -11.80 -5.29 -4.91
C VAL A 5 -11.83 -4.67 -3.53
N PHE A 6 -10.65 -4.34 -2.99
CA PHE A 6 -10.57 -3.65 -1.71
C PHE A 6 -11.48 -2.40 -1.74
N PRO A 7 -12.26 -2.14 -0.70
CA PRO A 7 -13.01 -0.90 -0.59
C PRO A 7 -12.08 0.31 -0.76
N MET A 8 -12.56 1.37 -1.42
CA MET A 8 -11.81 2.62 -1.64
C MET A 8 -11.17 3.16 -0.36
N TRP A 9 -11.87 3.04 0.78
CA TRP A 9 -11.35 3.50 2.08
C TRP A 9 -10.07 2.79 2.50
N VAL A 10 -9.83 1.54 2.09
CA VAL A 10 -8.60 0.79 2.43
C VAL A 10 -7.39 1.47 1.81
N PHE A 11 -7.52 1.93 0.56
CA PHE A 11 -6.46 2.66 -0.12
C PHE A 11 -6.15 3.98 0.59
N VAL A 12 -7.18 4.70 1.04
CA VAL A 12 -7.02 5.93 1.82
C VAL A 12 -6.33 5.64 3.15
N ALA A 13 -6.76 4.60 3.87
CA ALA A 13 -6.18 4.22 5.15
C ALA A 13 -4.70 3.81 5.02
N VAL A 14 -4.35 3.02 4.00
CA VAL A 14 -2.96 2.61 3.75
C VAL A 14 -2.11 3.80 3.33
N ALA A 15 -2.61 4.69 2.47
CA ALA A 15 -1.90 5.91 2.10
C ALA A 15 -1.64 6.79 3.32
N ALA A 16 -2.63 6.97 4.20
CA ALA A 16 -2.47 7.70 5.45
C ALA A 16 -1.43 7.04 6.38
N ALA A 17 -1.45 5.72 6.52
CA ALA A 17 -0.48 4.99 7.33
C ALA A 17 0.95 5.15 6.81
N ILE A 18 1.15 5.05 5.48
CA ILE A 18 2.44 5.28 4.84
C ILE A 18 2.90 6.72 5.05
N ALA A 19 2.00 7.70 4.92
CA ALA A 19 2.32 9.11 5.13
C ALA A 19 2.72 9.41 6.58
N VAL A 20 2.01 8.85 7.56
CA VAL A 20 2.35 8.98 8.99
C VAL A 20 3.70 8.33 9.29
N ALA A 21 3.96 7.13 8.77
CA ALA A 21 5.24 6.46 8.94
C ALA A 21 6.39 7.26 8.30
N ALA A 22 6.19 7.75 7.08
CA ALA A 22 7.16 8.59 6.37
C ALA A 22 7.45 9.89 7.13
N PHE A 23 6.41 10.54 7.67
CA PHE A 23 6.55 11.74 8.47
C PHE A 23 7.32 11.48 9.77
N ALA A 24 6.97 10.41 10.50
CA ALA A 24 7.66 10.03 11.72
C ALA A 24 9.14 9.74 11.47
N VAL A 25 9.48 9.05 10.38
CA VAL A 25 10.87 8.78 10.00
C VAL A 25 11.59 10.06 9.56
N ALA A 26 10.90 10.99 8.88
CA ALA A 26 11.47 12.28 8.50
C ALA A 26 11.84 13.16 9.72
N GLN A 27 11.16 13.00 10.87
CA GLN A 27 11.54 13.67 12.12
C GLN A 27 12.88 13.15 12.69
N LEU A 28 13.22 11.89 12.43
CA LEU A 28 14.47 11.27 12.91
C LEU A 28 15.64 11.56 11.97
N GLN A 29 15.41 11.51 10.67
CA GLN A 29 16.45 11.74 9.67
C GLN A 29 15.88 12.50 8.46
N PRO A 30 16.35 13.74 8.21
CA PRO A 30 15.92 14.52 7.05
C PRO A 30 16.14 13.75 5.74
N GLY A 31 15.10 13.64 4.92
CA GLY A 31 15.14 12.93 3.63
C GLY A 31 14.80 11.43 3.68
N ALA A 32 14.82 10.78 4.85
CA ALA A 32 14.48 9.37 4.97
C ALA A 32 12.97 9.08 4.79
N GLY A 33 12.10 10.07 5.01
CA GLY A 33 10.66 9.92 4.81
C GLY A 33 10.27 9.58 3.36
N MET A 34 11.02 10.09 2.38
CA MET A 34 10.76 9.80 0.96
C MET A 34 11.00 8.33 0.63
N VAL A 35 12.01 7.72 1.25
CA VAL A 35 12.34 6.29 1.11
C VAL A 35 11.22 5.42 1.68
N VAL A 36 10.72 5.77 2.86
CA VAL A 36 9.60 5.05 3.51
C VAL A 36 8.33 5.15 2.67
N ALA A 37 8.03 6.33 2.14
CA ALA A 37 6.87 6.52 1.27
C ALA A 37 6.96 5.68 -0.01
N ALA A 38 8.12 5.71 -0.69
CA ALA A 38 8.36 4.95 -1.91
C ALA A 38 8.28 3.44 -1.68
N LEU A 39 8.95 2.93 -0.64
CA LEU A 39 8.95 1.51 -0.31
C LEU A 39 7.57 1.03 0.15
N GLY A 40 6.89 1.80 1.02
CA GLY A 40 5.55 1.48 1.50
C GLY A 40 4.52 1.42 0.37
N ALA A 41 4.54 2.41 -0.54
CA ALA A 41 3.65 2.43 -1.69
C ALA A 41 3.93 1.27 -2.66
N THR A 42 5.20 0.98 -2.93
CA THR A 42 5.62 -0.13 -3.81
C THR A 42 5.23 -1.49 -3.22
N ALA A 43 5.46 -1.71 -1.93
CA ALA A 43 5.09 -2.95 -1.26
C ALA A 43 3.57 -3.16 -1.26
N TRP A 44 2.80 -2.10 -0.99
CA TRP A 44 1.33 -2.16 -1.04
C TRP A 44 0.82 -2.47 -2.45
N THR A 45 1.31 -1.77 -3.47
CA THR A 45 0.91 -2.02 -4.86
C THR A 45 1.28 -3.43 -5.32
N ALA A 46 2.47 -3.91 -5.00
CA ALA A 46 2.88 -5.29 -5.27
C ALA A 46 1.95 -6.31 -4.61
N TYR A 47 1.59 -6.08 -3.33
CA TYR A 47 0.64 -6.93 -2.61
C TYR A 47 -0.75 -6.95 -3.27
N VAL A 48 -1.28 -5.79 -3.63
CA VAL A 48 -2.59 -5.67 -4.30
C VAL A 48 -2.58 -6.39 -5.64
N ALA A 49 -1.52 -6.22 -6.44
CA ALA A 49 -1.36 -6.91 -7.72
C ALA A 49 -1.32 -8.43 -7.54
N GLN A 50 -0.51 -8.92 -6.60
CA GLN A 50 -0.40 -10.36 -6.30
C GLN A 50 -1.72 -10.94 -5.81
N ARG A 51 -2.47 -10.20 -4.98
CA ARG A 51 -3.80 -10.62 -4.49
C ARG A 51 -4.81 -10.69 -5.63
N GLY A 52 -4.80 -9.71 -6.53
CA GLY A 52 -5.64 -9.71 -7.74
C GLY A 52 -5.37 -10.91 -8.64
N MET A 53 -4.10 -11.27 -8.84
CA MET A 53 -3.71 -12.46 -9.60
C MET A 53 -4.18 -13.76 -8.95
N ARG A 54 -4.03 -13.90 -7.62
CA ARG A 54 -4.50 -15.08 -6.88
C ARG A 54 -6.02 -15.24 -6.90
N MET A 55 -6.77 -14.14 -6.94
CA MET A 55 -8.23 -14.18 -7.06
C MET A 55 -8.66 -14.59 -8.47
N ARG A 56 -7.96 -14.12 -9.52
CA ARG A 56 -8.20 -14.57 -10.91
C ARG A 56 -7.94 -16.07 -11.07
N ALA A 57 -6.82 -16.56 -10.56
CA ALA A 57 -6.44 -17.98 -10.64
C ALA A 57 -7.35 -18.95 -9.87
N ARG A 58 -8.28 -18.47 -9.03
CA ARG A 58 -9.29 -19.31 -8.35
C ARG A 58 -10.61 -19.38 -9.11
N HIS A 59 -10.76 -18.60 -10.17
CA HIS A 59 -11.96 -18.51 -11.00
C HIS A 59 -11.80 -19.20 -12.37
N ASP A 60 -10.57 -19.62 -12.72
CA ASP A 60 -10.25 -20.50 -13.86
C ASP A 60 -10.19 -21.96 -13.39
#